data_AF-A0A2K5U9P9-F1
#
_entry.id   AF-A0A2K5U9P9-F1
#
_cell.length_a   1.000
_cell.length_b   1.000
_cell.length_c   1.000
_cell.angle_alpha   90.00
_cell.angle_beta   90.00
_cell.angle_gamma   90.00
#
_symmetry.space_group_name_H-M   'P 1'
#
loop_
_entity.id
_entity.type
_entity.pdbx_description
1 polymer ?
#
loop_
_entity_poly.entity_id
_entity_poly.type
_entity_poly.pdbx_seq_one_letter_code
_entity_poly.pdbx_strand_id
1 'polypeptide(L)'
;MDGWRRMPRWGLLLLLWGSCTFGLPTDTTTFKRIFLKRMPSIRESLKERGVDMARLGPEWSQPMKRLALGNTTSSVILTNYMDTQYYGEIGIGTPPQTFKVVFDTGSSNVWVPSSKCSRLYTACVYHKLFDASDSSSYKHNGTELTLRYSTGTVSGFLSQDIITVGGITVTQMFGEVTEMPALPFMLAEFDGVVGMGFIEQAIGRVTPIFDNILSQGVLKEDVFSFYYNRNAQSLGGQIVLGGSDPQHYEGNFHYINLIKTGVWQIQMKGVSVGSSTLLCEDGCLALVDTGASYISGSTSSIEKLMEALGAKKRLFDYVVKCNEGPTLPDISFHLGGKEYTLTSADYVFQESYSSKKLCTLAIHAMDIPPPTGPTWALGATFIRKFYTEFDRRNNRIGFALAH
;
A
#
# COMPACT_ATOMS: atom_id res chain seq x y z
N MET A 1 89.02 -15.26 20.46
CA MET A 1 89.83 -14.75 19.35
C MET A 1 88.91 -14.02 18.40
N ASP A 2 89.29 -12.79 18.13
CA ASP A 2 88.60 -11.70 17.46
C ASP A 2 88.07 -12.02 16.05
N GLY A 3 87.10 -11.24 15.56
CA GLY A 3 86.91 -11.14 14.11
C GLY A 3 85.57 -10.59 13.60
N TRP A 4 85.33 -9.30 13.78
CA TRP A 4 84.34 -8.52 13.02
C TRP A 4 84.38 -8.75 11.49
N ARG A 5 83.21 -8.80 10.80
CA ARG A 5 82.72 -7.78 9.82
C ARG A 5 81.59 -8.26 8.88
N ARG A 6 80.58 -7.38 8.80
CA ARG A 6 79.80 -6.94 7.61
C ARG A 6 78.66 -7.81 7.03
N MET A 7 77.44 -7.38 7.36
CA MET A 7 76.26 -7.29 6.47
C MET A 7 76.57 -6.44 5.20
N PRO A 8 75.84 -6.55 4.05
CA PRO A 8 74.38 -6.36 4.03
C PRO A 8 73.49 -7.09 3.01
N ARG A 9 72.22 -7.21 3.42
CA ARG A 9 70.94 -7.00 2.72
C ARG A 9 70.75 -7.61 1.32
N TRP A 10 69.76 -8.47 1.20
CA TRP A 10 68.46 -8.29 0.52
C TRP A 10 67.89 -9.68 0.19
N GLY A 11 66.65 -9.96 0.59
CA GLY A 11 65.84 -11.02 -0.03
C GLY A 11 65.28 -12.10 0.90
N LEU A 12 63.98 -12.00 1.13
CA LEU A 12 63.02 -13.06 1.48
C LEU A 12 63.01 -13.63 2.91
N LEU A 13 62.05 -13.14 3.70
CA LEU A 13 61.41 -13.89 4.78
C LEU A 13 59.89 -13.85 4.54
N LEU A 14 59.36 -14.94 3.99
CA LEU A 14 57.95 -15.30 4.01
C LEU A 14 57.58 -15.70 5.44
N LEU A 15 56.82 -14.87 6.13
CA LEU A 15 56.18 -15.21 7.40
C LEU A 15 54.74 -15.65 7.13
N LEU A 16 54.50 -16.93 7.39
CA LEU A 16 53.18 -17.54 7.56
C LEU A 16 52.46 -16.88 8.74
N TRP A 17 51.42 -16.11 8.47
CA TRP A 17 50.41 -15.73 9.45
C TRP A 17 49.09 -16.41 9.08
N GLY A 18 48.65 -17.30 9.97
CA GLY A 18 47.42 -18.06 9.86
C GLY A 18 46.20 -17.14 9.82
N SER A 19 45.35 -17.36 8.82
CA SER A 19 44.09 -16.69 8.64
C SER A 19 43.06 -17.31 9.59
N CYS A 20 42.72 -16.61 10.68
CA CYS A 20 41.42 -16.78 11.32
C CYS A 20 40.36 -16.22 10.36
N THR A 21 39.77 -17.08 9.53
CA THR A 21 38.55 -16.73 8.81
C THR A 21 37.39 -16.81 9.80
N PHE A 22 36.98 -15.65 10.34
CA PHE A 22 35.64 -15.49 10.85
C PHE A 22 34.67 -15.71 9.67
N GLY A 23 34.08 -16.89 9.60
CA GLY A 23 32.95 -17.14 8.71
C GLY A 23 31.80 -16.27 9.15
N LEU A 24 31.55 -15.17 8.43
CA LEU A 24 30.25 -14.51 8.46
C LEU A 24 29.20 -15.55 8.03
N PRO A 25 28.06 -15.68 8.74
CA PRO A 25 26.97 -16.49 8.24
C PRO A 25 26.54 -15.90 6.91
N THR A 26 26.73 -16.66 5.83
CA THR A 26 26.14 -16.35 4.54
C THR A 26 24.67 -16.73 4.67
N ASP A 27 23.83 -15.74 4.97
CA ASP A 27 22.37 -15.88 4.84
C ASP A 27 22.06 -16.00 3.34
N THR A 28 22.01 -17.23 2.84
CA THR A 28 21.81 -17.55 1.42
C THR A 28 20.34 -17.49 0.99
N THR A 29 19.45 -16.89 1.78
CA THR A 29 18.07 -16.62 1.34
C THR A 29 17.85 -15.13 1.13
N THR A 30 18.30 -14.60 -0.01
CA THR A 30 17.94 -13.24 -0.42
C THR A 30 16.44 -13.17 -0.66
N PHE A 31 15.70 -12.59 0.29
CA PHE A 31 14.27 -12.32 0.16
C PHE A 31 13.96 -11.61 -1.16
N LYS A 32 12.83 -11.96 -1.78
CA LYS A 32 12.31 -11.31 -2.99
C LYS A 32 11.68 -9.98 -2.59
N ARG A 33 12.40 -8.89 -2.80
CA ARG A 33 12.04 -7.55 -2.32
C ARG A 33 11.56 -6.66 -3.46
N ILE A 34 10.52 -5.88 -3.18
CA ILE A 34 10.07 -4.77 -4.01
C ILE A 34 10.27 -3.51 -3.18
N PHE A 35 11.09 -2.59 -3.69
CA PHE A 35 11.31 -1.33 -3.02
C PHE A 35 10.18 -0.35 -3.35
N LEU A 36 9.66 0.31 -2.33
CA LEU A 36 8.65 1.34 -2.49
C LEU A 36 9.28 2.71 -2.42
N LYS A 37 8.86 3.56 -3.35
CA LYS A 37 9.20 4.98 -3.39
C LYS A 37 8.01 5.76 -2.85
N ARG A 38 8.31 6.78 -2.04
CA ARG A 38 7.30 7.74 -1.62
C ARG A 38 7.06 8.74 -2.76
N MET A 39 5.80 9.10 -2.99
CA MET A 39 5.37 10.16 -3.89
C MET A 39 4.48 11.16 -3.14
N PRO A 40 4.43 12.43 -3.57
CA PRO A 40 3.35 13.31 -3.14
C PRO A 40 2.02 12.70 -3.57
N SER A 41 1.07 12.62 -2.65
CA SER A 41 -0.31 12.26 -2.99
C SER A 41 -0.95 13.32 -3.88
N ILE A 42 -2.02 12.94 -4.57
CA ILE A 42 -2.78 13.87 -5.43
C ILE A 42 -3.31 15.05 -4.61
N ARG A 43 -3.74 14.80 -3.37
CA ARG A 43 -4.15 15.85 -2.43
C ARG A 43 -3.01 16.79 -2.06
N GLU A 44 -1.81 16.27 -1.77
CA GLU A 44 -0.63 17.09 -1.50
C GLU A 44 -0.28 17.96 -2.71
N SER A 45 -0.23 17.37 -3.91
CA SER A 45 0.03 18.08 -5.16
C SER A 45 -0.99 19.19 -5.45
N LEU A 46 -2.27 18.99 -5.12
CA LEU A 46 -3.31 20.02 -5.24
C LEU A 46 -3.12 21.16 -4.23
N LYS A 47 -2.82 20.83 -2.97
CA LYS A 47 -2.56 21.83 -1.91
C LYS A 47 -1.34 22.68 -2.26
N GLU A 48 -0.25 22.07 -2.76
CA GLU A 48 0.96 22.79 -3.19
C GLU A 48 0.68 23.76 -4.35
N ARG A 49 -0.24 23.42 -5.25
CA ARG A 49 -0.70 24.30 -6.35
C ARG A 49 -1.68 25.38 -5.89
N GLY A 50 -1.96 25.49 -4.59
CA GLY A 50 -2.88 26.49 -4.03
C GLY A 50 -4.35 26.21 -4.32
N VAL A 51 -4.72 24.99 -4.68
CA VAL A 51 -6.11 24.62 -4.92
C VAL A 51 -6.85 24.60 -3.58
N ASP A 52 -7.90 25.41 -3.48
CA ASP A 52 -8.82 25.33 -2.36
C ASP A 52 -9.60 24.01 -2.45
N MET A 53 -9.18 23.05 -1.64
CA MET A 53 -9.81 21.74 -1.60
C MET A 53 -11.31 21.89 -1.42
N ALA A 54 -11.82 22.86 -0.62
CA ALA A 54 -13.24 23.11 -0.37
C ALA A 54 -14.08 23.42 -1.64
N ARG A 55 -13.43 23.79 -2.75
CA ARG A 55 -14.09 24.07 -4.04
C ARG A 55 -14.15 22.85 -4.97
N LEU A 56 -13.40 21.79 -4.66
CA LEU A 56 -13.50 20.54 -5.39
C LEU A 56 -14.88 19.92 -5.06
N GLY A 57 -15.63 19.47 -6.06
CA GLY A 57 -17.00 19.01 -5.86
C GLY A 57 -17.12 17.69 -5.06
N PRO A 58 -18.34 17.25 -4.69
CA PRO A 58 -18.58 15.95 -4.04
C PRO A 58 -18.01 14.76 -4.82
N GLU A 59 -17.90 14.89 -6.15
CA GLU A 59 -17.30 13.92 -7.09
C GLU A 59 -15.83 13.58 -6.77
N TRP A 60 -15.14 14.42 -5.99
CA TRP A 60 -13.74 14.23 -5.58
C TRP A 60 -13.58 13.40 -4.29
N SER A 61 -14.67 13.05 -3.60
CA SER A 61 -14.59 12.53 -2.22
C SER A 61 -15.68 11.55 -1.82
N GLN A 62 -16.87 11.61 -2.39
CA GLN A 62 -17.94 10.68 -2.04
C GLN A 62 -17.93 9.51 -3.02
N PRO A 63 -18.04 8.26 -2.53
CA PRO A 63 -18.43 7.15 -3.39
C PRO A 63 -19.70 7.56 -4.13
N MET A 64 -19.70 7.46 -5.46
CA MET A 64 -20.84 7.80 -6.29
C MET A 64 -22.11 7.13 -5.71
N LYS A 65 -23.05 7.93 -5.15
CA LYS A 65 -24.32 7.42 -4.62
C LYS A 65 -25.10 6.80 -5.78
N ARG A 66 -25.27 5.48 -5.76
CA ARG A 66 -26.10 4.79 -6.76
C ARG A 66 -27.57 5.08 -6.46
N LEU A 67 -28.28 5.66 -7.43
CA LEU A 67 -29.68 5.31 -7.66
C LEU A 67 -29.67 3.84 -8.10
N ALA A 68 -30.01 2.93 -7.19
CA ALA A 68 -29.98 1.50 -7.46
C ALA A 68 -31.10 1.13 -8.45
N LEU A 69 -30.75 1.06 -9.73
CA LEU A 69 -31.51 0.33 -10.76
C LEU A 69 -30.70 -0.92 -11.12
N GLY A 70 -30.96 -2.03 -10.43
CA GLY A 70 -30.45 -3.35 -10.79
C GLY A 70 -29.86 -4.16 -9.64
N ASN A 71 -30.23 -5.44 -9.59
CA ASN A 71 -29.93 -6.42 -8.54
C ASN A 71 -28.55 -7.12 -8.70
N THR A 72 -27.56 -6.44 -9.29
CA THR A 72 -26.25 -7.03 -9.59
C THR A 72 -25.20 -6.60 -8.57
N THR A 73 -24.76 -7.55 -7.73
CA THR A 73 -23.67 -7.40 -6.76
C THR A 73 -22.31 -7.59 -7.44
N SER A 74 -21.73 -6.50 -7.95
CA SER A 74 -20.35 -6.47 -8.46
C SER A 74 -19.38 -6.06 -7.36
N SER A 75 -18.14 -6.58 -7.37
CA SER A 75 -17.07 -6.02 -6.53
C SER A 75 -16.84 -4.55 -6.93
N VAL A 76 -16.73 -3.69 -5.92
CA VAL A 76 -16.39 -2.28 -6.05
C VAL A 76 -14.98 -2.14 -5.50
N ILE A 77 -14.10 -1.45 -6.23
CA ILE A 77 -12.78 -1.15 -5.69
C ILE A 77 -12.94 -0.01 -4.70
N LEU A 78 -12.54 -0.28 -3.47
CA LEU A 78 -12.82 0.57 -2.31
C LEU A 78 -11.83 1.72 -2.21
N THR A 79 -10.65 1.55 -2.80
CA THR A 79 -9.52 2.46 -2.69
C THR A 79 -9.73 3.72 -3.52
N ASN A 80 -9.74 4.87 -2.84
CA ASN A 80 -9.55 6.17 -3.48
C ASN A 80 -8.06 6.53 -3.44
N TYR A 81 -7.40 6.57 -4.59
CA TYR A 81 -5.96 6.85 -4.66
C TYR A 81 -5.59 8.33 -4.49
N MET A 82 -6.55 9.22 -4.22
CA MET A 82 -6.31 10.66 -3.97
C MET A 82 -5.25 10.92 -2.92
N ASP A 83 -5.11 10.01 -1.96
CA ASP A 83 -4.22 10.15 -0.83
C ASP A 83 -3.04 9.18 -0.88
N THR A 84 -2.96 8.27 -1.85
CA THR A 84 -1.92 7.23 -1.97
C THR A 84 -0.53 7.82 -2.16
N GLN A 85 0.44 7.30 -1.40
CA GLN A 85 1.79 7.88 -1.29
C GLN A 85 2.92 6.92 -1.64
N TYR A 86 2.63 5.64 -1.93
CA TYR A 86 3.67 4.63 -2.14
C TYR A 86 3.43 3.89 -3.45
N TYR A 87 4.48 3.74 -4.24
CA TYR A 87 4.49 2.92 -5.45
C TYR A 87 5.78 2.11 -5.51
N GLY A 88 5.71 0.96 -6.17
CA GLY A 88 6.89 0.22 -6.63
C GLY A 88 6.92 0.15 -8.16
N GLU A 89 7.88 -0.58 -8.70
CA GLU A 89 8.02 -0.75 -10.15
C GLU A 89 7.83 -2.21 -10.55
N ILE A 90 7.16 -2.42 -11.67
CA ILE A 90 7.04 -3.73 -12.35
C ILE A 90 7.45 -3.58 -13.81
N GLY A 91 7.90 -4.67 -14.44
CA GLY A 91 8.11 -4.73 -15.89
C GLY A 91 7.08 -5.64 -16.54
N ILE A 92 6.49 -5.22 -17.67
CA ILE A 92 5.52 -6.02 -18.44
C ILE A 92 6.04 -6.22 -19.85
N GLY A 93 6.04 -7.46 -20.35
CA GLY A 93 6.41 -7.78 -21.73
C GLY A 93 7.87 -8.14 -21.96
N THR A 94 8.18 -8.42 -23.23
CA THR A 94 9.53 -8.78 -23.70
C THR A 94 9.91 -7.98 -24.95
N PRO A 95 10.79 -6.96 -24.84
CA PRO A 95 11.51 -6.54 -23.62
C PRO A 95 10.58 -5.90 -22.57
N PRO A 96 10.99 -5.86 -21.27
CA PRO A 96 10.16 -5.31 -20.21
C PRO A 96 9.88 -3.82 -20.38
N GLN A 97 8.60 -3.45 -20.39
CA GLN A 97 8.10 -2.08 -20.28
C GLN A 97 7.82 -1.78 -18.80
N THR A 98 8.52 -0.81 -18.21
CA THR A 98 8.46 -0.55 -16.75
C THR A 98 7.33 0.41 -16.38
N PHE A 99 6.51 0.05 -15.40
CA PHE A 99 5.41 0.86 -14.85
C PHE A 99 5.59 1.09 -13.36
N LYS A 100 5.22 2.29 -12.90
CA LYS A 100 5.04 2.62 -11.48
C LYS A 100 3.66 2.14 -11.04
N VAL A 101 3.57 1.35 -9.98
CA VAL A 101 2.31 0.75 -9.55
C VAL A 101 2.11 0.81 -8.04
N VAL A 102 0.86 1.00 -7.64
CA VAL A 102 0.42 0.82 -6.25
C VAL A 102 0.15 -0.66 -6.01
N PHE A 103 0.67 -1.20 -4.92
CA PHE A 103 0.35 -2.56 -4.48
C PHE A 103 -0.80 -2.50 -3.48
N ASP A 104 -1.97 -2.98 -3.89
CA ASP A 104 -3.25 -2.69 -3.24
C ASP A 104 -3.93 -3.97 -2.75
N THR A 105 -3.95 -4.20 -1.43
CA THR A 105 -4.69 -5.32 -0.81
C THR A 105 -6.21 -5.13 -0.80
N GLY A 106 -6.70 -3.92 -1.11
CA GLY A 106 -8.13 -3.61 -1.27
C GLY A 106 -8.71 -4.00 -2.63
N SER A 107 -7.88 -4.42 -3.59
CA SER A 107 -8.30 -4.89 -4.93
C SER A 107 -7.50 -6.11 -5.40
N SER A 108 -7.87 -6.70 -6.55
CA SER A 108 -7.31 -8.00 -6.97
C SER A 108 -6.99 -8.11 -8.45
N ASN A 109 -7.18 -7.03 -9.22
CA ASN A 109 -6.81 -6.97 -10.63
C ASN A 109 -5.48 -6.24 -10.78
N VAL A 110 -4.69 -6.64 -11.78
CA VAL A 110 -3.56 -5.85 -12.29
C VAL A 110 -4.07 -5.04 -13.48
N TRP A 111 -3.71 -3.75 -13.56
CA TRP A 111 -3.99 -2.95 -14.75
C TRP A 111 -2.96 -1.84 -14.95
N VAL A 112 -2.75 -1.48 -16.21
CA VAL A 112 -1.90 -0.36 -16.65
C VAL A 112 -2.55 0.36 -17.84
N PRO A 113 -2.22 1.64 -18.10
CA PRO A 113 -2.69 2.37 -19.27
C PRO A 113 -2.22 1.70 -20.58
N SER A 114 -3.09 1.64 -21.59
CA SER A 114 -2.80 1.03 -22.90
C SER A 114 -2.31 2.07 -23.91
N SER A 115 -1.46 1.66 -24.86
CA SER A 115 -1.11 2.44 -26.05
C SER A 115 -2.35 2.76 -26.91
N LYS A 116 -3.42 1.98 -26.76
CA LYS A 116 -4.73 2.19 -27.40
C LYS A 116 -5.63 3.20 -26.67
N CYS A 117 -5.18 3.76 -25.54
CA CYS A 117 -5.93 4.81 -24.87
C CYS A 117 -5.99 6.07 -25.76
N SER A 118 -7.20 6.58 -26.02
CA SER A 118 -7.37 7.76 -26.84
C SER A 118 -6.61 8.95 -26.24
N ARG A 119 -5.91 9.72 -27.09
CA ARG A 119 -5.20 10.94 -26.67
C ARG A 119 -6.15 12.02 -26.11
N LEU A 120 -7.46 11.88 -26.30
CA LEU A 120 -8.48 12.71 -25.67
C LEU A 120 -8.59 12.46 -24.16
N TYR A 121 -8.19 11.28 -23.67
CA TYR A 121 -8.05 11.01 -22.24
C TYR A 121 -6.71 11.53 -21.74
N THR A 122 -6.70 12.78 -21.26
CA THR A 122 -5.48 13.46 -20.83
C THR A 122 -4.74 12.70 -19.73
N ALA A 123 -5.44 11.94 -18.88
CA ALA A 123 -4.80 11.09 -17.86
C ALA A 123 -3.83 10.09 -18.50
N CYS A 124 -4.22 9.40 -19.58
CA CYS A 124 -3.31 8.46 -20.28
C CYS A 124 -2.08 9.16 -20.87
N VAL A 125 -2.22 10.40 -21.36
CA VAL A 125 -1.12 11.15 -21.98
C VAL A 125 0.04 11.41 -21.02
N TYR A 126 -0.24 11.55 -19.72
CA TYR A 126 0.76 11.83 -18.70
C TYR A 126 1.35 10.58 -18.03
N HIS A 127 0.90 9.38 -18.41
CA HIS A 127 1.39 8.12 -17.85
C HIS A 127 2.14 7.30 -18.89
N LYS A 128 2.90 6.32 -18.42
CA LYS A 128 3.43 5.29 -19.31
C LYS A 128 2.31 4.42 -19.84
N LEU A 129 2.41 4.08 -21.13
CA LEU A 129 1.45 3.26 -21.83
C LEU A 129 2.09 1.91 -22.17
N PHE A 130 1.37 0.82 -21.92
CA PHE A 130 1.74 -0.50 -22.40
C PHE A 130 1.45 -0.61 -23.89
N ASP A 131 2.48 -0.92 -24.67
CA ASP A 131 2.35 -1.18 -26.09
C ASP A 131 2.51 -2.66 -26.41
N ALA A 132 1.40 -3.31 -26.76
CA ALA A 132 1.37 -4.73 -27.09
C ALA A 132 2.19 -5.07 -28.35
N SER A 133 2.38 -4.13 -29.29
CA SER A 133 3.19 -4.37 -30.50
C SER A 133 4.68 -4.57 -30.20
N ASP A 134 5.14 -4.04 -29.07
CA ASP A 134 6.54 -4.03 -28.68
C ASP A 134 6.90 -5.22 -27.78
N SER A 135 5.94 -6.09 -27.46
CA SER A 135 6.16 -7.28 -26.63
C SER A 135 6.04 -8.57 -27.43
N SER A 136 7.15 -9.31 -27.51
CA SER A 136 7.19 -10.63 -28.15
C SER A 136 6.51 -11.74 -27.33
N SER A 137 6.26 -11.51 -26.03
CA SER A 137 5.59 -12.46 -25.13
C SER A 137 4.08 -12.21 -24.97
N TYR A 138 3.58 -11.13 -25.58
CA TYR A 138 2.18 -10.74 -25.54
C TYR A 138 1.25 -11.82 -26.11
N LYS A 139 0.13 -12.04 -25.42
CA LYS A 139 -0.98 -12.87 -25.88
C LYS A 139 -2.29 -12.10 -25.75
N HIS A 140 -2.97 -11.96 -26.88
CA HIS A 140 -4.26 -11.30 -26.96
C HIS A 140 -5.35 -12.07 -26.19
N ASN A 141 -6.23 -11.33 -25.49
CA ASN A 141 -7.49 -11.85 -24.96
C ASN A 141 -8.68 -10.99 -25.44
N GLY A 142 -8.67 -9.69 -25.13
CA GLY A 142 -9.63 -8.70 -25.66
C GLY A 142 -10.97 -8.61 -24.91
N THR A 143 -11.22 -9.43 -23.89
CA THR A 143 -12.45 -9.34 -23.08
C THR A 143 -12.51 -7.99 -22.36
N GLU A 144 -13.64 -7.29 -22.43
CA GLU A 144 -13.80 -5.99 -21.77
C GLU A 144 -13.68 -6.09 -20.24
N LEU A 145 -13.07 -5.09 -19.64
CA LEU A 145 -12.89 -4.94 -18.21
C LEU A 145 -13.33 -3.54 -17.77
N THR A 146 -14.15 -3.47 -16.73
CA THR A 146 -14.57 -2.20 -16.12
C THR A 146 -14.33 -2.22 -14.62
N LEU A 147 -13.42 -1.36 -14.17
CA LEU A 147 -13.03 -1.17 -12.78
C LEU A 147 -13.75 0.08 -12.25
N ARG A 148 -14.63 -0.10 -11.26
CA ARG A 148 -15.40 1.01 -10.67
C ARG A 148 -14.76 1.41 -9.34
N TYR A 149 -14.12 2.58 -9.33
CA TYR A 149 -13.61 3.24 -8.13
C TYR A 149 -14.63 4.23 -7.58
N SER A 150 -14.43 4.67 -6.33
CA SER A 150 -15.25 5.70 -5.70
C SER A 150 -15.25 7.03 -6.47
N THR A 151 -14.13 7.39 -7.09
CA THR A 151 -13.92 8.66 -7.81
C THR A 151 -14.08 8.57 -9.33
N GLY A 152 -14.38 7.40 -9.88
CA GLY A 152 -14.50 7.24 -11.33
C GLY A 152 -14.49 5.79 -11.81
N THR A 153 -14.79 5.61 -13.09
CA THR A 153 -14.75 4.30 -13.75
C THR A 153 -13.56 4.25 -14.69
N VAL A 154 -12.76 3.21 -14.56
CA VAL A 154 -11.64 2.89 -15.47
C VAL A 154 -12.08 1.72 -16.33
N SER A 155 -12.01 1.87 -17.65
CA SER A 155 -12.44 0.85 -18.61
C SER A 155 -11.31 0.45 -19.54
N GLY A 156 -11.35 -0.78 -20.02
CA GLY A 156 -10.32 -1.33 -20.87
C GLY A 156 -10.65 -2.75 -21.32
N PHE A 157 -9.62 -3.51 -21.66
CA PHE A 157 -9.74 -4.91 -22.06
C PHE A 157 -8.63 -5.76 -21.43
N LEU A 158 -8.85 -7.08 -21.36
CA LEU A 158 -7.86 -8.01 -20.84
C LEU A 158 -6.80 -8.35 -21.88
N SER A 159 -5.58 -8.48 -21.38
CA SER A 159 -4.40 -8.93 -22.11
C SER A 159 -3.59 -9.87 -21.23
N GLN A 160 -2.72 -10.69 -21.83
CA GLN A 160 -1.83 -11.55 -21.08
C GLN A 160 -0.40 -11.32 -21.53
N ASP A 161 0.51 -11.18 -20.57
CA ASP A 161 1.94 -11.07 -20.84
C ASP A 161 2.75 -11.54 -19.62
N ILE A 162 4.07 -11.53 -19.76
CA ILE A 162 5.01 -11.76 -18.68
C ILE A 162 5.13 -10.48 -17.85
N ILE A 163 4.96 -10.59 -16.53
CA ILE A 163 5.23 -9.53 -15.57
C ILE A 163 6.44 -9.92 -14.71
N THR A 164 7.37 -8.99 -14.56
CA THR A 164 8.50 -9.10 -13.63
C THR A 164 8.27 -8.19 -12.42
N VAL A 165 8.25 -8.77 -11.23
CA VAL A 165 8.00 -8.10 -9.95
C VAL A 165 8.91 -8.68 -8.87
N GLY A 166 9.69 -7.83 -8.18
CA GLY A 166 10.58 -8.28 -7.09
C GLY A 166 11.60 -9.36 -7.49
N GLY A 167 12.00 -9.39 -8.77
CA GLY A 167 12.88 -10.42 -9.33
C GLY A 167 12.21 -11.80 -9.53
N ILE A 168 10.87 -11.85 -9.51
CA ILE A 168 10.06 -12.99 -9.92
C ILE A 168 9.40 -12.65 -11.26
N THR A 169 9.38 -13.62 -12.17
CA THR A 169 8.74 -13.50 -13.48
C THR A 169 7.50 -14.39 -13.49
N VAL A 170 6.34 -13.84 -13.86
CA VAL A 170 5.05 -14.54 -13.82
C VAL A 170 4.24 -14.21 -15.07
N THR A 171 3.62 -15.21 -15.69
CA THR A 171 2.62 -14.96 -16.73
C THR A 171 1.34 -14.50 -16.07
N GLN A 172 0.89 -13.29 -16.41
CA GLN A 172 -0.26 -12.65 -15.77
C GLN A 172 -1.24 -12.14 -16.82
N MET A 173 -2.52 -12.32 -16.55
CA MET A 173 -3.59 -11.61 -17.27
C MET A 173 -3.88 -10.29 -16.55
N PHE A 174 -3.91 -9.19 -17.29
CA PHE A 174 -4.05 -7.84 -16.74
C PHE A 174 -4.95 -6.99 -17.63
N GLY A 175 -5.45 -5.89 -17.08
CA GLY A 175 -6.26 -4.90 -17.80
C GLY A 175 -5.38 -3.88 -18.51
N GLU A 176 -5.57 -3.75 -19.81
CA GLU A 176 -5.12 -2.63 -20.62
C GLU A 176 -6.19 -1.55 -20.62
N VAL A 177 -5.92 -0.42 -19.95
CA VAL A 177 -6.89 0.67 -19.77
C VAL A 177 -6.93 1.59 -20.98
N THR A 178 -8.11 1.77 -21.56
CA THR A 178 -8.36 2.66 -22.71
C THR A 178 -9.17 3.90 -22.36
N GLU A 179 -9.85 3.87 -21.21
CA GLU A 179 -10.62 5.00 -20.67
C GLU A 179 -10.21 5.22 -19.22
N MET A 180 -9.59 6.37 -18.96
CA MET A 180 -9.13 6.74 -17.62
C MET A 180 -9.66 8.14 -17.30
N PRO A 181 -10.44 8.31 -16.22
CA PRO A 181 -10.92 9.60 -15.81
C PRO A 181 -9.76 10.57 -15.60
N ALA A 182 -9.92 11.82 -16.02
CA ALA A 182 -8.95 12.88 -15.75
C ALA A 182 -8.64 13.00 -14.25
N LEU A 183 -9.63 12.76 -13.41
CA LEU A 183 -9.52 12.87 -11.96
C LEU A 183 -9.89 11.53 -11.32
N PRO A 184 -9.11 11.03 -10.35
CA PRO A 184 -7.91 11.65 -9.78
C PRO A 184 -6.66 11.43 -10.65
N PHE A 185 -6.75 10.56 -11.65
CA PHE A 185 -5.60 9.93 -12.26
C PHE A 185 -4.64 10.83 -13.04
N MET A 186 -5.04 11.98 -13.59
CA MET A 186 -4.09 12.90 -14.26
C MET A 186 -3.01 13.43 -13.30
N LEU A 187 -3.30 13.47 -12.00
CA LEU A 187 -2.38 13.95 -10.97
C LEU A 187 -1.68 12.80 -10.24
N ALA A 188 -1.99 11.56 -10.60
CA ALA A 188 -1.31 10.40 -10.05
C ALA A 188 0.14 10.39 -10.52
N GLU A 189 1.06 10.06 -9.61
CA GLU A 189 2.47 9.84 -9.95
C GLU A 189 2.75 8.38 -10.34
N PHE A 190 1.78 7.49 -10.10
CA PHE A 190 1.80 6.08 -10.45
C PHE A 190 1.04 5.83 -11.75
N ASP A 191 1.49 4.86 -12.55
CA ASP A 191 0.86 4.52 -13.83
C ASP A 191 -0.34 3.57 -13.66
N GLY A 192 -0.24 2.59 -12.75
CA GLY A 192 -1.27 1.55 -12.60
C GLY A 192 -1.35 0.93 -11.20
N VAL A 193 -2.04 -0.20 -11.11
CA VAL A 193 -2.26 -0.89 -9.83
C VAL A 193 -1.97 -2.38 -9.98
N VAL A 194 -1.39 -2.95 -8.94
CA VAL A 194 -1.24 -4.38 -8.73
C VAL A 194 -2.10 -4.78 -7.53
N GLY A 195 -3.24 -5.40 -7.80
CA GLY A 195 -4.10 -5.94 -6.76
C GLY A 195 -3.46 -7.13 -6.04
N MET A 196 -3.41 -7.06 -4.71
CA MET A 196 -2.85 -8.06 -3.79
C MET A 196 -3.92 -8.80 -2.96
N GLY A 197 -5.19 -8.59 -3.32
CA GLY A 197 -6.34 -9.30 -2.76
C GLY A 197 -6.54 -10.69 -3.35
N PHE A 198 -7.75 -11.22 -3.18
CA PHE A 198 -8.11 -12.59 -3.55
C PHE A 198 -8.96 -12.64 -4.84
N ILE A 199 -8.99 -13.79 -5.50
CA ILE A 199 -9.78 -14.00 -6.73
C ILE A 199 -11.28 -13.73 -6.54
N GLU A 200 -11.79 -13.86 -5.32
CA GLU A 200 -13.16 -13.54 -4.93
C GLU A 200 -13.54 -12.08 -5.21
N GLN A 201 -12.57 -11.17 -5.23
CA GLN A 201 -12.76 -9.74 -5.53
C GLN A 201 -12.32 -9.33 -6.93
N ALA A 202 -11.61 -10.20 -7.65
CA ALA A 202 -11.13 -9.94 -9.00
C ALA A 202 -12.28 -9.81 -10.00
N ILE A 203 -12.37 -8.65 -10.66
CA ILE A 203 -13.30 -8.43 -11.76
C ILE A 203 -12.94 -9.36 -12.90
N GLY A 204 -13.95 -10.02 -13.47
CA GLY A 204 -13.76 -11.02 -14.52
C GLY A 204 -13.18 -12.35 -14.03
N ARG A 205 -13.07 -12.56 -12.69
CA ARG A 205 -12.43 -13.77 -12.10
C ARG A 205 -11.02 -14.02 -12.62
N VAL A 206 -10.31 -12.96 -12.97
CA VAL A 206 -8.91 -13.02 -13.38
C VAL A 206 -8.07 -13.43 -12.18
N THR A 207 -7.26 -14.48 -12.33
CA THR A 207 -6.36 -14.94 -11.26
C THR A 207 -5.40 -13.80 -10.85
N PRO A 208 -5.37 -13.38 -9.57
CA PRO A 208 -4.48 -12.33 -9.10
C PRO A 208 -3.00 -12.70 -9.26
N ILE A 209 -2.13 -11.68 -9.28
CA ILE A 209 -0.69 -11.89 -9.49
C ILE A 209 -0.05 -12.77 -8.41
N PHE A 210 -0.46 -12.60 -7.15
CA PHE A 210 0.12 -13.36 -6.06
C PHE A 210 -0.27 -14.83 -6.16
N ASP A 211 -1.50 -15.16 -6.55
CA ASP A 211 -1.95 -16.54 -6.81
C ASP A 211 -1.11 -17.20 -7.93
N ASN A 212 -0.78 -16.47 -9.00
CA ASN A 212 0.11 -16.97 -10.05
C ASN A 212 1.58 -17.07 -9.62
N ILE A 213 2.01 -16.36 -8.57
CA ILE A 213 3.33 -16.53 -7.97
C ILE A 213 3.35 -17.77 -7.06
N LEU A 214 2.29 -17.95 -6.25
CA LEU A 214 2.13 -19.12 -5.38
C LEU A 214 2.16 -20.43 -6.18
N SER A 215 1.50 -20.46 -7.35
CA SER A 215 1.44 -21.64 -8.21
C SER A 215 2.80 -22.07 -8.78
N GLN A 216 3.81 -21.19 -8.77
CA GLN A 216 5.17 -21.53 -9.20
C GLN A 216 5.99 -22.26 -8.13
N GLY A 217 5.57 -22.21 -6.86
CA GLY A 217 6.30 -22.85 -5.75
C GLY A 217 7.69 -22.27 -5.49
N VAL A 218 7.93 -21.00 -5.85
CA VAL A 218 9.24 -20.32 -5.72
C VAL A 218 9.40 -19.53 -4.42
N LEU A 219 8.31 -19.33 -3.65
CA LEU A 219 8.35 -18.64 -2.37
C LEU A 219 8.67 -19.63 -1.24
N LYS A 220 9.38 -19.16 -0.23
CA LYS A 220 9.66 -19.94 0.98
C LYS A 220 8.38 -20.17 1.80
N GLU A 221 7.55 -19.14 1.89
CA GLU A 221 6.27 -19.14 2.60
C GLU A 221 5.21 -18.48 1.72
N ASP A 222 3.95 -18.91 1.82
CA ASP A 222 2.84 -18.32 1.03
C ASP A 222 2.35 -17.01 1.68
N VAL A 223 3.28 -16.09 1.92
CA VAL A 223 3.02 -14.81 2.61
C VAL A 223 3.68 -13.65 1.86
N PHE A 224 3.18 -12.45 2.10
CA PHE A 224 3.86 -11.22 1.72
C PHE A 224 3.72 -10.19 2.83
N SER A 225 4.65 -9.25 2.92
CA SER A 225 4.64 -8.26 3.99
C SER A 225 4.95 -6.85 3.51
N PHE A 226 4.48 -5.86 4.27
CA PHE A 226 4.59 -4.44 3.97
C PHE A 226 5.26 -3.69 5.10
N TYR A 227 6.23 -2.85 4.71
CA TYR A 227 6.86 -1.84 5.53
C TYR A 227 6.73 -0.48 4.85
N TYR A 228 6.22 0.51 5.58
CA TYR A 228 6.20 1.91 5.15
C TYR A 228 7.07 2.75 6.07
N ASN A 229 8.07 3.39 5.49
CA ASN A 229 9.02 4.20 6.21
C ASN A 229 8.41 5.56 6.58
N ARG A 230 8.68 6.01 7.80
CA ARG A 230 8.28 7.34 8.27
C ARG A 230 9.21 8.45 7.73
N ASN A 231 10.47 8.12 7.46
CA ASN A 231 11.47 9.09 7.02
C ASN A 231 11.39 9.36 5.52
N ALA A 232 10.91 10.55 5.16
CA ALA A 232 10.77 11.00 3.77
C ALA A 232 12.09 11.17 3.01
N GLN A 233 13.24 11.19 3.68
CA GLN A 233 14.57 11.38 3.07
C GLN A 233 15.25 10.07 2.63
N SER A 234 14.61 8.92 2.86
CA SER A 234 15.17 7.60 2.59
C SER A 234 14.21 6.73 1.75
N LEU A 235 14.56 5.47 1.51
CA LEU A 235 13.68 4.48 0.87
C LEU A 235 12.27 4.54 1.49
N GLY A 236 11.25 4.73 0.65
CA GLY A 236 9.88 5.00 1.11
C GLY A 236 9.24 3.81 1.81
N GLY A 237 9.62 2.59 1.43
CA GLY A 237 9.14 1.36 2.07
C GLY A 237 9.65 0.12 1.35
N GLN A 238 9.12 -1.03 1.74
CA GLN A 238 9.50 -2.32 1.19
C GLN A 238 8.31 -3.28 1.22
N ILE A 239 8.18 -4.09 0.18
CA ILE A 239 7.36 -5.29 0.17
C ILE A 239 8.28 -6.50 0.08
N VAL A 240 8.03 -7.53 0.88
CA VAL A 240 8.69 -8.83 0.77
C VAL A 240 7.68 -9.85 0.25
N LEU A 241 8.07 -10.58 -0.79
CA LEU A 241 7.32 -11.75 -1.24
C LEU A 241 7.99 -13.01 -0.68
N GLY A 242 7.23 -13.82 0.04
CA GLY A 242 7.68 -15.10 0.58
C GLY A 242 8.26 -15.06 2.00
N GLY A 243 7.96 -14.02 2.77
CA GLY A 243 8.38 -13.88 4.16
C GLY A 243 8.24 -12.44 4.68
N SER A 244 8.92 -12.15 5.78
CA SER A 244 9.05 -10.82 6.39
C SER A 244 10.51 -10.46 6.62
N ASP A 245 10.85 -9.16 6.59
CA ASP A 245 12.23 -8.66 6.77
C ASP A 245 12.47 -8.26 8.24
N PRO A 246 13.26 -9.02 9.01
CA PRO A 246 13.51 -8.75 10.44
C PRO A 246 14.20 -7.43 10.72
N GLN A 247 14.75 -6.74 9.71
CA GLN A 247 15.38 -5.43 9.88
C GLN A 247 14.36 -4.30 10.10
N HIS A 248 13.08 -4.54 9.78
CA HIS A 248 12.04 -3.50 9.74
C HIS A 248 10.94 -3.71 10.79
N TYR A 249 11.10 -4.65 11.72
CA TYR A 249 10.20 -4.83 12.84
C TYR A 249 10.93 -5.30 14.10
N GLU A 250 10.30 -5.07 15.24
CA GLU A 250 10.74 -5.56 16.54
C GLU A 250 9.65 -6.35 17.26
N GLY A 251 10.09 -7.19 18.20
CA GLY A 251 9.21 -8.12 18.90
C GLY A 251 8.70 -9.25 18.00
N ASN A 252 7.53 -9.79 18.34
CA ASN A 252 6.91 -10.92 17.65
C ASN A 252 5.63 -10.49 16.94
N PHE A 253 5.32 -11.17 15.83
CA PHE A 253 4.03 -11.05 15.18
C PHE A 253 2.90 -11.57 16.06
N HIS A 254 1.79 -10.84 16.07
CA HIS A 254 0.51 -11.32 16.58
C HIS A 254 -0.48 -11.40 15.42
N TYR A 255 -1.07 -12.57 15.25
CA TYR A 255 -1.94 -12.85 14.10
C TYR A 255 -3.41 -12.81 14.46
N ILE A 256 -4.21 -12.33 13.51
CA ILE A 256 -5.67 -12.32 13.55
C ILE A 256 -6.18 -13.02 12.30
N ASN A 257 -7.02 -14.04 12.48
CA ASN A 257 -7.62 -14.76 11.37
C ASN A 257 -8.59 -13.86 10.59
N LEU A 258 -8.65 -14.07 9.29
CA LEU A 258 -9.67 -13.45 8.46
C LEU A 258 -11.06 -13.93 8.88
N ILE A 259 -12.04 -13.03 8.83
CA ILE A 259 -13.44 -13.39 9.14
C ILE A 259 -13.97 -14.38 8.09
N LYS A 260 -13.57 -14.17 6.84
CA LYS A 260 -13.79 -15.06 5.71
C LYS A 260 -12.62 -14.94 4.74
N THR A 261 -12.29 -16.04 4.07
CA THR A 261 -11.38 -15.96 2.92
C THR A 261 -12.01 -15.13 1.80
N GLY A 262 -11.18 -14.59 0.90
CA GLY A 262 -11.62 -13.75 -0.21
C GLY A 262 -11.48 -12.24 0.03
N VAL A 263 -11.14 -11.79 1.24
CA VAL A 263 -10.86 -10.38 1.56
C VAL A 263 -9.92 -10.28 2.76
N TRP A 264 -9.00 -9.31 2.75
CA TRP A 264 -8.10 -9.00 3.87
C TRP A 264 -8.81 -8.24 5.00
N GLN A 265 -9.87 -8.83 5.54
CA GLN A 265 -10.74 -8.25 6.56
C GLN A 265 -10.75 -9.08 7.84
N ILE A 266 -10.52 -8.41 8.96
CA ILE A 266 -10.42 -8.99 10.30
C ILE A 266 -11.46 -8.38 11.24
N GLN A 267 -11.75 -9.09 12.33
CA GLN A 267 -12.63 -8.60 13.39
C GLN A 267 -11.88 -7.60 14.27
N MET A 268 -12.47 -6.44 14.46
CA MET A 268 -12.06 -5.45 15.45
C MET A 268 -13.05 -5.45 16.61
N LYS A 269 -12.54 -5.35 17.84
CA LYS A 269 -13.30 -5.50 19.08
C LYS A 269 -13.57 -4.20 19.82
N GLY A 270 -12.99 -3.10 19.34
CA GLY A 270 -13.09 -1.80 19.98
C GLY A 270 -12.14 -0.79 19.38
N VAL A 271 -12.53 0.48 19.48
CA VAL A 271 -11.66 1.63 19.24
C VAL A 271 -11.73 2.50 20.48
N SER A 272 -10.57 2.72 21.09
CA SER A 272 -10.42 3.51 22.31
C SER A 272 -9.75 4.85 22.03
N VAL A 273 -10.20 5.88 22.75
CA VAL A 273 -9.60 7.22 22.75
C VAL A 273 -9.13 7.49 24.17
N GLY A 274 -7.82 7.71 24.34
CA GLY A 274 -7.21 7.70 25.67
C GLY A 274 -7.44 6.35 26.36
N SER A 275 -8.02 6.37 27.56
CA SER A 275 -8.23 5.17 28.39
C SER A 275 -9.60 4.51 28.23
N SER A 276 -10.49 5.06 27.41
CA SER A 276 -11.88 4.59 27.28
C SER A 276 -12.18 4.08 25.87
N THR A 277 -12.80 2.90 25.79
CA THR A 277 -13.42 2.41 24.55
C THR A 277 -14.61 3.28 24.21
N LEU A 278 -14.64 3.83 22.99
CA LEU A 278 -15.65 4.80 22.54
C LEU A 278 -16.51 4.27 21.39
N LEU A 279 -15.94 3.39 20.56
CA LEU A 279 -16.58 2.88 19.34
C LEU A 279 -16.31 1.39 19.20
N CYS A 280 -17.10 0.74 18.35
CA CYS A 280 -16.92 -0.68 18.01
C CYS A 280 -17.04 -1.59 19.25
N GLU A 281 -17.86 -1.21 20.24
CA GLU A 281 -18.05 -1.94 21.51
C GLU A 281 -18.59 -3.36 21.29
N ASP A 282 -19.57 -3.50 20.40
CA ASP A 282 -20.14 -4.80 20.00
C ASP A 282 -19.31 -5.52 18.92
N GLY A 283 -18.15 -4.97 18.59
CA GLY A 283 -17.32 -5.40 17.49
C GLY A 283 -17.73 -4.80 16.13
N CYS A 284 -16.76 -4.75 15.23
CA CYS A 284 -16.90 -4.23 13.87
C CYS A 284 -15.82 -4.83 12.96
N LEU A 285 -15.91 -4.55 11.66
CA LEU A 285 -14.97 -5.06 10.67
C LEU A 285 -13.82 -4.07 10.45
N ALA A 286 -12.62 -4.58 10.20
CA ALA A 286 -11.47 -3.80 9.77
C ALA A 286 -10.82 -4.44 8.53
N LEU A 287 -10.87 -3.74 7.40
CA LEU A 287 -10.13 -4.06 6.19
C LEU A 287 -8.70 -3.56 6.34
N VAL A 288 -7.69 -4.37 6.01
CA VAL A 288 -6.29 -3.92 6.00
C VAL A 288 -5.89 -3.63 4.55
N ASP A 289 -5.77 -2.34 4.23
CA ASP A 289 -5.75 -1.84 2.86
C ASP A 289 -4.44 -1.07 2.60
N THR A 290 -3.51 -1.68 1.87
CA THR A 290 -2.23 -1.08 1.52
C THR A 290 -2.34 0.02 0.46
N GLY A 291 -3.43 0.04 -0.32
CA GLY A 291 -3.72 1.08 -1.31
C GLY A 291 -4.30 2.35 -0.67
N ALA A 292 -4.97 2.21 0.48
CA ALA A 292 -5.47 3.32 1.27
C ALA A 292 -4.37 4.00 2.08
N SER A 293 -4.31 5.33 2.06
CA SER A 293 -3.31 6.07 2.85
C SER A 293 -3.70 6.29 4.30
N TYR A 294 -4.97 6.54 4.56
CA TYR A 294 -5.46 6.93 5.87
C TYR A 294 -6.19 5.79 6.54
N ILE A 295 -6.35 5.91 7.86
CA ILE A 295 -7.35 5.12 8.56
C ILE A 295 -8.72 5.69 8.22
N SER A 296 -9.69 4.83 7.92
CA SER A 296 -11.05 5.26 7.68
C SER A 296 -12.07 4.42 8.44
N GLY A 297 -13.23 5.03 8.67
CA GLY A 297 -14.39 4.39 9.25
C GLY A 297 -15.67 5.01 8.70
N SER A 298 -16.81 4.44 9.07
CA SER A 298 -18.11 5.01 8.71
C SER A 298 -18.22 6.46 9.19
N THR A 299 -18.95 7.29 8.43
CA THR A 299 -19.09 8.71 8.74
C THR A 299 -19.55 8.95 10.18
N SER A 300 -20.51 8.16 10.67
CA SER A 300 -21.00 8.26 12.05
C SER A 300 -19.97 7.90 13.11
N SER A 301 -19.10 6.92 12.85
CA SER A 301 -18.03 6.53 13.78
C SER A 301 -16.93 7.59 13.82
N ILE A 302 -16.55 8.13 12.65
CA ILE A 302 -15.53 9.16 12.55
C ILE A 302 -16.01 10.47 13.17
N GLU A 303 -17.28 10.85 13.01
CA GLU A 303 -17.82 12.05 13.66
C GLU A 303 -17.69 11.98 15.20
N LYS A 304 -18.05 10.85 15.81
CA LYS A 304 -17.87 10.62 17.25
C LYS A 304 -16.39 10.62 17.68
N LEU A 305 -15.52 9.98 16.90
CA LEU A 305 -14.08 9.98 17.15
C LEU A 305 -13.52 11.41 17.15
N MET A 306 -13.87 12.19 16.13
CA MET A 306 -13.37 13.55 15.95
C MET A 306 -13.91 14.52 16.98
N GLU A 307 -15.14 14.32 17.46
CA GLU A 307 -15.71 15.06 18.59
C GLU A 307 -14.88 14.83 19.87
N ALA A 308 -14.52 13.58 20.18
CA ALA A 308 -13.67 13.25 21.33
C ALA A 308 -12.25 13.84 21.23
N LEU A 309 -11.76 14.06 20.02
CA LEU A 309 -10.46 14.72 19.76
C LEU A 309 -10.56 16.26 19.74
N GLY A 310 -11.76 16.84 19.78
CA GLY A 310 -11.96 18.28 19.57
C GLY A 310 -11.60 18.76 18.16
N ALA A 311 -11.58 17.85 17.18
CA ALA A 311 -11.20 18.16 15.80
C ALA A 311 -12.35 18.82 15.04
N LYS A 312 -12.01 19.76 14.15
CA LYS A 312 -12.98 20.49 13.33
C LYS A 312 -13.12 19.85 11.97
N LYS A 313 -14.37 19.56 11.58
CA LYS A 313 -14.71 19.06 10.25
C LYS A 313 -14.51 20.16 9.21
N ARG A 314 -13.82 19.83 8.12
CA ARG A 314 -13.83 20.56 6.85
C ARG A 314 -14.57 19.73 5.81
N LEU A 315 -14.64 20.22 4.58
CA LEU A 315 -15.37 19.53 3.52
C LEU A 315 -14.81 18.13 3.20
N PHE A 316 -13.49 17.93 3.34
CA PHE A 316 -12.81 16.68 2.94
C PHE A 316 -11.95 16.02 4.01
N ASP A 317 -11.61 16.75 5.07
CA ASP A 317 -10.69 16.32 6.10
C ASP A 317 -11.12 16.85 7.47
N TYR A 318 -10.44 16.37 8.50
CA TYR A 318 -10.54 16.90 9.85
C TYR A 318 -9.24 17.58 10.22
N VAL A 319 -9.36 18.71 10.91
CA VAL A 319 -8.21 19.54 11.29
C VAL A 319 -8.27 19.93 12.76
N VAL A 320 -7.09 20.11 13.35
CA VAL A 320 -6.88 20.70 14.67
C VAL A 320 -5.99 21.94 14.54
N LYS A 321 -5.90 22.78 15.56
CA LYS A 321 -4.83 23.78 15.57
C LYS A 321 -3.50 23.05 15.74
N CYS A 322 -2.50 23.47 14.97
CA CYS A 322 -1.22 22.78 14.97
C CYS A 322 -0.52 22.75 16.35
N ASN A 323 -0.73 23.76 17.20
CA ASN A 323 -0.20 23.76 18.57
C ASN A 323 -0.91 22.76 19.50
N GLU A 324 -2.14 22.36 19.20
CA GLU A 324 -2.92 21.38 19.97
C GLU A 324 -2.59 19.93 19.54
N GLY A 325 -2.02 19.73 18.34
CA GLY A 325 -1.65 18.43 17.78
C GLY A 325 -0.90 17.50 18.74
N PRO A 326 0.23 17.92 19.35
CA PRO A 326 0.98 17.08 20.28
C PRO A 326 0.23 16.70 21.57
N THR A 327 -0.84 17.42 21.91
CA THR A 327 -1.64 17.17 23.12
C THR A 327 -2.82 16.22 22.90
N LEU A 328 -3.08 15.82 21.65
CA LEU A 328 -4.16 14.90 21.35
C LEU A 328 -3.91 13.52 21.97
N PRO A 329 -4.97 12.84 22.44
CA PRO A 329 -4.84 11.55 23.11
C PRO A 329 -4.43 10.44 22.14
N ASP A 330 -3.95 9.35 22.70
CA ASP A 330 -3.70 8.13 21.94
C ASP A 330 -5.02 7.51 21.43
N ILE A 331 -4.95 6.86 20.27
CA ILE A 331 -6.04 6.10 19.69
C ILE A 331 -5.61 4.64 19.58
N SER A 332 -6.35 3.73 20.21
CA SER A 332 -6.04 2.30 20.22
C SER A 332 -7.08 1.51 19.44
N PHE A 333 -6.62 0.63 18.55
CA PHE A 333 -7.45 -0.34 17.84
C PHE A 333 -7.29 -1.73 18.48
N HIS A 334 -8.39 -2.33 18.94
CA HIS A 334 -8.36 -3.64 19.57
C HIS A 334 -8.55 -4.74 18.52
N LEU A 335 -7.45 -5.41 18.16
CA LEU A 335 -7.41 -6.46 17.14
C LEU A 335 -6.90 -7.75 17.75
N GLY A 336 -7.66 -8.84 17.61
CA GLY A 336 -7.29 -10.12 18.21
C GLY A 336 -7.27 -10.04 19.74
N GLY A 337 -6.09 -10.20 20.35
CA GLY A 337 -5.87 -10.12 21.80
C GLY A 337 -4.96 -8.96 22.23
N LYS A 338 -4.71 -7.98 21.35
CA LYS A 338 -3.77 -6.88 21.60
C LYS A 338 -4.38 -5.54 21.20
N GLU A 339 -3.96 -4.49 21.90
CA GLU A 339 -4.24 -3.11 21.51
C GLU A 339 -3.11 -2.55 20.65
N TYR A 340 -3.49 -1.93 19.53
CA TYR A 340 -2.60 -1.30 18.57
C TYR A 340 -2.76 0.21 18.67
N THR A 341 -1.89 0.84 19.46
CA THR A 341 -1.97 2.25 19.83
C THR A 341 -1.22 3.16 18.87
N LEU A 342 -1.87 4.19 18.36
CA LEU A 342 -1.30 5.31 17.64
C LEU A 342 -1.25 6.53 18.57
N THR A 343 -0.10 7.17 18.67
CA THR A 343 0.03 8.46 19.36
C THR A 343 -0.29 9.60 18.40
N SER A 344 -0.44 10.82 18.91
CA SER A 344 -0.69 12.01 18.07
C SER A 344 0.31 12.15 16.93
N ALA A 345 1.60 11.86 17.16
CA ALA A 345 2.64 11.92 16.14
C ALA A 345 2.42 10.92 14.98
N ASP A 346 1.66 9.85 15.20
CA ASP A 346 1.41 8.84 14.18
C ASP A 346 0.24 9.22 13.24
N TYR A 347 -0.73 10.02 13.73
CA TYR A 347 -1.95 10.35 12.99
C TYR A 347 -2.15 11.86 12.74
N VAL A 348 -1.29 12.75 13.22
CA VAL A 348 -1.32 14.19 12.92
C VAL A 348 -0.27 14.54 11.88
N PHE A 349 -0.66 15.22 10.80
CA PHE A 349 0.30 15.86 9.89
C PHE A 349 0.83 17.15 10.52
N GLN A 350 1.90 17.00 11.33
CA GLN A 350 2.47 18.08 12.13
C GLN A 350 3.38 19.02 11.30
N GLU A 351 2.78 19.80 10.40
CA GLU A 351 3.50 20.70 9.48
C GLU A 351 3.95 22.03 10.13
N SER A 352 3.40 22.35 11.29
CA SER A 352 3.72 23.57 12.06
C SER A 352 3.43 23.35 13.54
N TYR A 353 3.86 24.26 14.41
CA TYR A 353 3.45 24.31 15.82
C TYR A 353 2.72 25.62 16.16
N SER A 354 2.36 26.41 15.14
CA SER A 354 1.68 27.69 15.33
C SER A 354 0.20 27.51 15.63
N SER A 355 -0.32 28.24 16.61
CA SER A 355 -1.76 28.30 16.90
C SER A 355 -2.59 28.97 15.81
N LYS A 356 -1.95 29.64 14.85
CA LYS A 356 -2.60 30.28 13.71
C LYS A 356 -2.72 29.34 12.49
N LYS A 357 -2.12 28.15 12.55
CA LYS A 357 -2.17 27.15 11.47
C LYS A 357 -3.03 25.96 11.87
N LEU A 358 -3.63 25.34 10.86
CA LEU A 358 -4.43 24.13 11.00
C LEU A 358 -3.61 22.94 10.47
N CYS A 359 -3.63 21.84 11.21
CA CYS A 359 -2.95 20.59 10.87
C CYS A 359 -4.01 19.52 10.60
N THR A 360 -3.87 18.82 9.47
CA THR A 360 -4.79 17.74 9.05
C THR A 360 -4.52 16.46 9.83
N LEU A 361 -5.59 15.70 10.13
CA LEU A 361 -5.50 14.36 10.72
C LEU A 361 -5.54 13.28 9.65
N ALA A 362 -4.71 12.25 9.79
CA ALA A 362 -4.60 11.11 8.88
C ALA A 362 -5.68 10.03 9.13
N ILE A 363 -6.89 10.48 9.50
CA ILE A 363 -8.07 9.68 9.80
C ILE A 363 -9.27 10.33 9.11
N HIS A 364 -10.00 9.59 8.27
CA HIS A 364 -11.03 10.13 7.40
C HIS A 364 -12.33 9.32 7.43
N ALA A 365 -13.45 9.97 7.14
CA ALA A 365 -14.73 9.30 6.92
C ALA A 365 -14.77 8.66 5.53
N MET A 366 -15.15 7.38 5.46
CA MET A 366 -15.40 6.68 4.21
C MET A 366 -16.46 5.60 4.42
N ASP A 367 -17.63 5.79 3.81
CA ASP A 367 -18.72 4.81 3.86
C ASP A 367 -18.52 3.76 2.76
N ILE A 368 -17.81 2.69 3.12
CA ILE A 368 -17.58 1.53 2.25
C ILE A 368 -18.91 0.78 2.05
N PRO A 369 -19.35 0.56 0.79
CA PRO A 369 -20.62 -0.11 0.52
C PRO A 369 -20.56 -1.63 0.76
N PRO A 370 -21.71 -2.28 0.97
CA PRO A 370 -21.81 -3.74 0.88
C PRO A 370 -21.35 -4.26 -0.49
N PRO A 371 -20.79 -5.48 -0.58
CA PRO A 371 -20.78 -6.53 0.44
C PRO A 371 -19.58 -6.51 1.40
N THR A 372 -18.61 -5.61 1.20
CA THR A 372 -17.41 -5.54 2.05
C THR A 372 -17.64 -4.68 3.29
N GLY A 373 -18.38 -3.57 3.14
CA GLY A 373 -18.75 -2.70 4.25
C GLY A 373 -20.14 -2.97 4.82
N PRO A 374 -20.51 -2.29 5.92
CA PRO A 374 -19.74 -1.26 6.62
C PRO A 374 -18.48 -1.79 7.32
N THR A 375 -17.34 -1.13 7.13
CA THR A 375 -16.04 -1.56 7.69
C THR A 375 -15.14 -0.36 7.92
N TRP A 376 -14.26 -0.46 8.91
CA TRP A 376 -13.07 0.39 8.96
C TRP A 376 -12.06 -0.05 7.90
N ALA A 377 -11.16 0.84 7.50
CA ALA A 377 -9.97 0.50 6.74
C ALA A 377 -8.72 0.97 7.50
N LEU A 378 -7.78 0.05 7.71
CA LEU A 378 -6.47 0.31 8.31
C LEU A 378 -5.46 0.50 7.18
N GLY A 379 -5.31 1.76 6.77
CA GLY A 379 -4.42 2.14 5.67
C GLY A 379 -2.96 2.33 6.07
N ALA A 380 -2.20 3.01 5.22
CA ALA A 380 -0.78 3.31 5.41
C ALA A 380 -0.48 4.00 6.75
N THR A 381 -1.38 4.83 7.30
CA THR A 381 -1.24 5.42 8.64
C THR A 381 -1.06 4.37 9.73
N PHE A 382 -1.79 3.25 9.67
CA PHE A 382 -1.63 2.14 10.60
C PHE A 382 -0.36 1.35 10.30
N ILE A 383 -0.15 0.99 9.03
CA ILE A 383 0.96 0.12 8.58
C ILE A 383 2.34 0.77 8.79
N ARG A 384 2.44 2.12 8.76
CA ARG A 384 3.67 2.86 9.11
C ARG A 384 4.11 2.67 10.57
N LYS A 385 3.21 2.29 11.47
CA LYS A 385 3.57 1.93 12.86
C LYS A 385 3.66 0.43 13.03
N PHE A 386 2.80 -0.32 12.36
CA PHE A 386 2.71 -1.76 12.52
C PHE A 386 3.10 -2.47 11.22
N TYR A 387 4.32 -3.00 11.18
CA TYR A 387 4.76 -3.87 10.10
C TYR A 387 3.73 -5.00 9.92
N THR A 388 3.28 -5.20 8.69
CA THR A 388 2.11 -6.03 8.40
C THR A 388 2.48 -7.18 7.49
N GLU A 389 2.15 -8.40 7.90
CA GLU A 389 2.30 -9.62 7.12
C GLU A 389 0.92 -10.18 6.74
N PHE A 390 0.75 -10.52 5.48
CA PHE A 390 -0.46 -11.10 4.90
C PHE A 390 -0.19 -12.57 4.57
N ASP A 391 -0.83 -13.45 5.33
CA ASP A 391 -0.58 -14.88 5.29
C ASP A 391 -1.68 -15.59 4.50
N ARG A 392 -1.38 -15.93 3.24
CA ARG A 392 -2.31 -16.67 2.35
C ARG A 392 -2.39 -18.14 2.72
N ARG A 393 -1.34 -18.72 3.33
CA ARG A 393 -1.33 -20.12 3.76
C ARG A 393 -2.39 -20.38 4.83
N ASN A 394 -2.45 -19.47 5.81
CA ASN A 394 -3.26 -19.64 7.00
C ASN A 394 -4.47 -18.69 7.06
N ASN A 395 -4.67 -17.85 6.04
CA ASN A 395 -5.78 -16.88 5.96
C ASN A 395 -5.84 -15.99 7.22
N ARG A 396 -4.76 -15.27 7.48
CA ARG A 396 -4.61 -14.38 8.65
C ARG A 396 -3.71 -13.19 8.35
N ILE A 397 -3.77 -12.17 9.19
CA ILE A 397 -2.92 -10.98 9.11
C ILE A 397 -2.11 -10.89 10.39
N GLY A 398 -0.80 -10.72 10.26
CA GLY A 398 0.15 -10.55 11.36
C GLY A 398 0.59 -9.10 11.49
N PHE A 399 0.68 -8.61 12.72
CA PHE A 399 1.24 -7.28 13.00
C PHE A 399 2.39 -7.35 14.00
N ALA A 400 3.46 -6.63 13.71
CA ALA A 400 4.60 -6.37 14.60
C ALA A 400 4.90 -4.86 14.65
N LEU A 401 5.63 -4.38 15.66
CA LEU A 401 5.99 -2.96 15.74
C LEU A 401 7.09 -2.67 14.71
N ALA A 402 6.87 -1.68 13.83
CA ALA A 402 7.84 -1.31 12.80
C ALA A 402 9.01 -0.51 13.41
N HIS A 403 10.21 -0.68 12.85
CA HIS A 403 11.43 0.03 13.24
C HIS A 403 12.12 0.70 12.05
#